data_AF-A0A5A9EN02-F1
#
_entry.id   AF-A0A5A9EN02-F1
#
_cell.length_a   1.000
_cell.length_b   1.000
_cell.length_c   1.000
_cell.angle_alpha   90.00
_cell.angle_beta   90.00
_cell.angle_gamma   90.00
#
_symmetry.space_group_name_H-M   'P 1'
#
loop_
_entity.id
_entity.type
_entity.pdbx_description
1 polymer ?
#
loop_
_entity_poly.entity_id
_entity_poly.type
_entity_poly.pdbx_seq_one_letter_code
_entity_poly.pdbx_strand_id
1 'polypeptide(L)'
;MDLPVLVVLPDGSRRLFERPEPFSCERTLRAKRPQIEKTLVKEDYEEPDTGEIGVRDVEVETATLVEVDEVDTITHPAGAWASYTIEEFEAACPGWTFLPVREQAAFDRSKVLVTRKPIADWVLHPDHAEVTYDVAALPQAETRAAKVRAIDVERDRRLALGALHGGKRFSMSDASRTDLGGMATTAGLVLSGALPVWPDAYVQGWIALDNSRLPLPAPADGVALAASVALAYSELVQHARDLKDAALAADDPSLVDEMSGWPDDDPP
;
A
#
# COMPACT_ATOMS: atom_id res chain seq x y z
N MET A 1 4.85 -6.80 21.95
CA MET A 1 4.78 -7.59 20.70
C MET A 1 4.41 -6.67 19.54
N ASP A 2 5.06 -6.80 18.38
CA ASP A 2 4.72 -5.97 17.21
C ASP A 2 3.50 -6.56 16.51
N LEU A 3 2.49 -5.72 16.29
CA LEU A 3 1.30 -6.05 15.50
C LEU A 3 1.59 -5.82 14.00
N PRO A 4 0.91 -6.54 13.08
CA PRO A 4 -0.18 -7.49 13.31
C PRO A 4 0.25 -8.87 13.83
N VAL A 5 -0.63 -9.52 14.61
CA VAL A 5 -0.44 -10.86 15.17
C VAL A 5 -1.65 -11.73 14.85
N LEU A 6 -1.39 -12.95 14.38
CA LEU A 6 -2.39 -13.98 14.20
C LEU A 6 -2.41 -14.89 15.43
N VAL A 7 -3.58 -15.02 16.04
CA VAL A 7 -3.81 -15.92 17.17
C VAL A 7 -4.55 -17.16 16.67
N VAL A 8 -3.98 -18.34 16.91
CA VAL A 8 -4.63 -19.63 16.68
C VAL A 8 -5.20 -20.12 18.01
N LEU A 9 -6.50 -20.35 18.05
CA LEU A 9 -7.22 -20.80 19.24
C LEU A 9 -7.13 -22.33 19.39
N PRO A 10 -7.43 -22.88 20.58
CA PRO A 10 -7.38 -24.33 20.82
C PRO A 10 -8.28 -25.17 19.91
N ASP A 11 -9.38 -24.58 19.40
CA ASP A 11 -10.29 -25.22 18.43
C ASP A 11 -9.78 -25.16 16.98
N GLY A 12 -8.59 -24.60 16.76
CA GLY A 12 -7.98 -24.39 15.46
C GLY A 12 -8.49 -23.16 14.70
N SER A 13 -9.46 -22.43 15.24
CA SER A 13 -9.93 -21.17 14.66
C SER A 13 -8.86 -20.08 14.79
N ARG A 14 -8.93 -19.08 13.91
CA ARG A 14 -7.88 -18.06 13.76
C ARG A 14 -8.47 -16.67 13.95
N ARG A 15 -7.77 -15.80 14.69
CA ARG A 15 -8.14 -14.40 14.89
C ARG A 15 -6.95 -13.49 14.62
N LEU A 16 -7.15 -12.47 13.80
CA LEU A 16 -6.13 -11.47 13.49
C LEU A 16 -6.33 -10.24 14.35
N PHE A 17 -5.26 -9.80 15.00
CA PHE A 17 -5.22 -8.54 15.72
C PHE A 17 -4.32 -7.57 14.96
N GLU A 18 -4.93 -6.55 14.35
CA GLU A 18 -4.20 -5.52 13.58
C GLU A 18 -3.90 -4.26 14.40
N ARG A 19 -4.56 -4.12 15.55
CA ARG A 19 -4.39 -3.00 16.49
C ARG A 19 -4.53 -3.49 17.92
N PRO A 20 -3.97 -2.76 18.91
CA PRO A 20 -4.10 -3.16 20.31
C PRO A 20 -5.56 -3.03 20.75
N GLU A 21 -6.22 -4.15 21.00
CA GLU A 21 -7.59 -4.20 21.49
C GLU A 21 -7.72 -5.23 22.62
N PRO A 22 -8.62 -5.00 23.59
CA PRO A 22 -8.81 -5.95 24.67
C PRO A 22 -9.39 -7.26 24.13
N PHE A 23 -8.99 -8.38 24.74
CA PHE A 23 -9.51 -9.69 24.40
C PHE A 23 -9.59 -10.57 25.65
N SER A 24 -10.39 -11.63 25.58
CA SER A 24 -10.51 -12.60 26.67
C SER A 24 -10.11 -13.99 26.18
N CYS A 25 -9.44 -14.74 27.05
CA CYS A 25 -9.16 -16.15 26.84
C CYS A 25 -9.73 -16.98 27.99
N GLU A 26 -10.23 -18.16 27.66
CA GLU A 26 -10.70 -19.14 28.63
C GLU A 26 -9.57 -20.10 28.95
N ARG A 27 -9.36 -20.39 30.24
CA ARG A 27 -8.49 -21.46 30.69
C ARG A 27 -9.28 -22.44 31.54
N THR A 28 -9.03 -23.72 31.35
CA THR A 28 -9.58 -24.77 32.22
C THR A 28 -8.64 -24.97 33.41
N LEU A 29 -9.13 -24.70 34.61
CA LEU A 29 -8.45 -24.97 35.87
C LEU A 29 -8.98 -26.28 36.45
N ARG A 30 -8.09 -27.23 36.72
CA ARG A 30 -8.43 -28.41 37.53
C ARG A 30 -8.45 -28.00 38.99
N ALA A 31 -9.64 -27.85 39.55
CA ALA A 31 -9.85 -27.56 40.95
C ALA A 31 -10.34 -28.82 41.67
N LYS A 32 -9.85 -29.05 42.90
CA LYS A 32 -10.42 -30.06 43.79
C LYS A 32 -11.53 -29.42 44.60
N ARG A 33 -12.79 -29.75 44.28
CA ARG A 33 -13.93 -29.32 45.08
C ARG A 33 -14.41 -30.42 46.01
N PRO A 34 -14.79 -30.09 47.25
CA PRO A 34 -15.47 -31.04 48.11
C PRO A 34 -16.86 -31.32 47.52
N GLN A 35 -17.10 -32.58 47.15
CA GLN A 35 -18.43 -33.10 46.93
C GLN A 35 -18.92 -33.68 48.24
N ILE A 36 -19.99 -33.11 48.77
CA ILE A 36 -20.62 -33.55 50.01
C ILE A 36 -21.70 -34.55 49.66
N GLU A 37 -21.56 -35.78 50.16
CA GLU A 37 -22.59 -36.81 50.11
C GLU A 37 -23.19 -36.97 51.51
N LYS A 38 -24.52 -36.87 51.61
CA LYS A 38 -25.26 -37.04 52.86
C LYS A 38 -25.79 -38.46 52.90
N THR A 39 -25.43 -39.20 53.95
CA THR A 39 -25.89 -40.57 54.19
C THR A 39 -26.47 -40.69 55.59
N LEU A 40 -27.60 -41.36 55.73
CA LEU A 40 -28.18 -41.67 57.03
C LEU A 40 -27.50 -42.93 57.59
N VAL A 41 -26.89 -42.79 58.77
CA VAL A 41 -26.27 -43.89 59.51
C VAL A 41 -27.05 -44.10 60.79
N LYS A 42 -27.29 -45.36 61.14
CA LYS A 42 -27.94 -45.70 62.41
C LYS A 42 -26.90 -45.68 63.53
N GLU A 43 -27.16 -44.88 64.56
CA GLU A 43 -26.32 -44.78 65.75
C GLU A 43 -27.15 -45.13 67.00
N ASP A 44 -26.54 -45.91 67.90
CA ASP A 44 -27.11 -46.16 69.21
C ASP A 44 -27.10 -44.87 70.04
N TYR A 45 -28.22 -44.54 70.68
CA TYR A 45 -28.39 -43.35 71.49
C TYR A 45 -29.05 -43.72 72.82
N GLU A 46 -28.48 -43.24 73.93
CA GLU A 46 -29.03 -43.43 75.26
C GLU A 46 -30.00 -42.29 75.61
N GLU A 47 -31.25 -42.64 75.93
CA GLU A 47 -32.25 -41.67 76.30
C GLU A 47 -31.93 -41.02 77.66
N PRO A 48 -31.82 -39.68 77.77
CA PRO A 48 -31.29 -39.01 78.96
C PRO A 48 -32.09 -39.26 80.24
N ASP A 49 -33.39 -39.51 80.11
CA ASP A 49 -34.33 -39.61 81.23
C ASP A 49 -34.54 -41.05 81.70
N THR A 50 -34.25 -42.05 80.85
CA THR A 50 -34.56 -43.47 81.09
C THR A 50 -33.32 -44.36 81.14
N GLY A 51 -32.22 -43.97 80.50
CA GLY A 51 -31.03 -44.79 80.33
C GLY A 51 -31.20 -45.96 79.35
N GLU A 52 -32.30 -46.00 78.59
CA GLU A 52 -32.51 -47.02 77.56
C GLU A 52 -31.70 -46.71 76.30
N ILE A 53 -31.09 -47.73 75.69
CA ILE A 53 -30.37 -47.60 74.41
C ILE A 53 -31.36 -47.81 73.27
N GLY A 54 -31.66 -46.74 72.54
CA GLY A 54 -32.43 -46.75 71.29
C GLY A 54 -31.52 -46.60 70.06
N VAL A 55 -32.11 -46.70 68.86
CA VAL A 55 -31.41 -46.42 67.60
C VAL A 55 -32.04 -45.20 66.96
N ARG A 56 -31.21 -44.21 66.60
CA ARG A 56 -31.65 -43.02 65.85
C ARG A 56 -30.94 -42.94 64.51
N ASP A 57 -31.59 -42.33 63.53
CA ASP A 57 -30.93 -41.99 62.26
C ASP A 57 -30.12 -40.70 62.46
N VAL A 58 -28.83 -40.77 62.18
CA VAL A 58 -27.91 -39.62 62.20
C VAL A 58 -27.46 -39.34 60.78
N GLU A 59 -27.62 -38.10 60.34
CA GLU A 59 -27.11 -37.67 59.04
C GLU A 59 -25.58 -37.48 59.12
N VAL A 60 -24.85 -38.28 58.37
CA VAL A 60 -23.40 -38.20 58.24
C VAL A 60 -23.08 -37.58 56.88
N GLU A 61 -22.35 -36.47 56.90
CA GLU A 61 -21.81 -35.81 55.71
C GLU A 61 -20.41 -36.36 55.41
N THR A 62 -20.24 -37.01 54.26
CA THR A 62 -18.92 -37.40 53.76
C THR A 62 -18.47 -36.42 52.68
N ALA A 63 -17.36 -35.72 52.92
CA ALA A 63 -16.77 -34.83 51.93
C ALA A 63 -15.67 -35.57 51.15
N THR A 64 -15.88 -35.78 49.86
CA THR A 64 -14.86 -36.34 48.96
C THR A 64 -14.35 -35.24 48.03
N LEU A 65 -13.03 -35.09 47.91
CA LEU A 65 -12.46 -34.15 46.94
C LEU A 65 -12.57 -34.75 45.54
N VAL A 66 -13.38 -34.14 44.68
CA VAL A 66 -13.47 -34.47 43.26
C VAL A 66 -12.77 -33.41 42.43
N GLU A 67 -12.07 -33.87 41.39
CA GLU A 67 -11.51 -32.96 40.39
C GLU A 67 -12.64 -32.48 39.48
N VAL A 68 -12.85 -31.18 39.46
CA VAL A 68 -13.77 -30.51 38.55
C VAL A 68 -12.97 -29.58 37.64
N ASP A 69 -13.33 -29.58 36.36
CA ASP A 69 -12.82 -28.63 35.40
C ASP A 69 -13.63 -27.33 35.54
N GLU A 70 -12.98 -26.27 36.03
CA GLU A 70 -13.55 -24.93 36.10
C GLU A 70 -13.04 -24.09 34.94
N VAL A 71 -13.93 -23.41 34.24
CA VAL A 71 -13.54 -22.46 33.19
C VAL A 71 -13.37 -21.09 33.83
N ASP A 72 -12.14 -20.58 33.79
CA ASP A 72 -11.78 -19.23 34.22
C ASP A 72 -11.56 -18.35 32.98
N THR A 73 -12.13 -17.13 32.98
CA THR A 73 -12.02 -16.18 31.86
C THR A 73 -11.06 -15.07 32.23
N ILE A 74 -9.89 -15.04 31.58
CA ILE A 74 -8.91 -13.97 31.75
C ILE A 74 -9.20 -12.91 30.70
N THR A 75 -9.30 -11.65 31.14
CA THR A 75 -9.45 -10.49 30.23
C THR A 75 -8.16 -9.71 30.17
N HIS A 76 -7.59 -9.60 28.97
CA HIS A 76 -6.39 -8.83 28.68
C HIS A 76 -6.79 -7.42 28.24
N PRO A 77 -6.26 -6.35 28.88
CA PRO A 77 -6.46 -4.99 28.39
C PRO A 77 -5.67 -4.76 27.09
N ALA A 78 -6.05 -3.76 26.29
CA ALA A 78 -5.34 -3.41 25.05
C ALA A 78 -3.82 -3.16 25.27
N GLY A 79 -3.44 -2.63 26.43
CA GLY A 79 -2.03 -2.40 26.79
C GLY A 79 -1.19 -3.69 26.89
N ALA A 80 -1.84 -4.86 27.08
CA ALA A 80 -1.16 -6.15 27.17
C ALA A 80 -0.33 -6.45 25.92
N TRP A 81 -0.80 -6.06 24.73
CA TRP A 81 -0.07 -6.27 23.47
C TRP A 81 1.32 -5.62 23.45
N ALA A 82 1.46 -4.48 24.14
CA ALA A 82 2.72 -3.77 24.26
C ALA A 82 3.59 -4.31 25.40
N SER A 83 2.98 -4.74 26.51
CA SER A 83 3.69 -5.14 27.72
C SER A 83 4.07 -6.62 27.79
N TYR A 84 3.38 -7.51 27.06
CA TYR A 84 3.60 -8.96 27.15
C TYR A 84 4.45 -9.48 25.99
N THR A 85 5.31 -10.45 26.28
CA THR A 85 5.96 -11.29 25.26
C THR A 85 5.01 -12.39 24.76
N ILE A 86 5.40 -13.10 23.70
CA ILE A 86 4.63 -14.25 23.20
C ILE A 86 4.50 -15.31 24.31
N GLU A 87 5.59 -15.61 25.00
CA GLU A 87 5.64 -16.62 26.05
C GLU A 87 4.75 -16.25 27.25
N GLU A 88 4.68 -14.96 27.61
CA GLU A 88 3.79 -14.48 28.68
C GLU A 88 2.31 -14.61 28.30
N PHE A 89 1.97 -14.37 27.02
CA PHE A 89 0.62 -14.62 26.52
C PHE A 89 0.28 -16.11 26.46
N GLU A 90 1.20 -16.97 26.01
CA GLU A 90 1.00 -18.42 25.98
C GLU A 90 0.84 -19.01 27.39
N ALA A 91 1.59 -18.49 28.36
CA ALA A 91 1.45 -18.86 29.76
C ALA A 91 0.11 -18.40 30.35
N ALA A 92 -0.38 -17.21 29.97
CA ALA A 92 -1.66 -16.67 30.44
C ALA A 92 -2.87 -17.33 29.75
N CYS A 93 -2.73 -17.72 28.48
CA CYS A 93 -3.77 -18.31 27.66
C CYS A 93 -3.32 -19.70 27.12
N PRO A 94 -3.36 -20.75 27.96
CA PRO A 94 -2.92 -22.08 27.56
C PRO A 94 -3.64 -22.58 26.30
N GLY A 95 -2.86 -23.10 25.34
CA GLY A 95 -3.37 -23.66 24.09
C GLY A 95 -3.62 -22.62 22.99
N TRP A 96 -3.43 -21.33 23.27
CA TRP A 96 -3.41 -20.30 22.23
C TRP A 96 -2.00 -20.19 21.66
N THR A 97 -1.88 -19.99 20.35
CA THR A 97 -0.59 -19.75 19.68
C THR A 97 -0.58 -18.37 19.07
N PHE A 98 0.45 -17.57 19.36
CA PHE A 98 0.57 -16.19 18.89
C PHE A 98 1.66 -16.11 17.82
N LEU A 99 1.26 -15.81 16.58
CA LEU A 99 2.15 -15.79 15.42
C LEU A 99 2.25 -14.37 14.87
N PRO A 100 3.42 -13.71 14.92
CA PRO A 100 3.66 -12.48 14.18
C PRO A 100 3.28 -12.64 12.71
N VAL A 101 2.65 -11.64 12.12
CA VAL A 101 2.23 -11.71 10.72
C VAL A 101 3.31 -11.12 9.83
N ARG A 102 3.78 -11.90 8.86
CA ARG A 102 4.69 -11.43 7.80
C ARG A 102 3.93 -11.28 6.49
N GLU A 103 4.07 -10.13 5.86
CA GLU A 103 3.61 -9.94 4.49
C GLU A 103 4.65 -10.46 3.51
N GLN A 104 4.18 -11.05 2.40
CA GLN A 104 5.03 -11.42 1.28
C GLN A 104 5.71 -10.16 0.69
N ALA A 105 6.84 -10.35 0.01
CA ALA A 105 7.60 -9.28 -0.63
C ALA A 105 6.73 -8.35 -1.50
N ALA A 106 7.16 -7.09 -1.62
CA ALA A 106 6.41 -6.04 -2.31
C ALA A 106 6.06 -6.44 -3.75
N PHE A 107 4.76 -6.52 -4.04
CA PHE A 107 4.26 -6.67 -5.40
C PHE A 107 4.42 -5.36 -6.18
N ASP A 108 4.77 -5.44 -7.46
CA ASP A 108 4.65 -4.33 -8.37
C ASP A 108 3.17 -4.07 -8.68
N ARG A 109 2.52 -3.29 -7.81
CA ARG A 109 1.09 -2.93 -7.91
C ARG A 109 0.75 -2.13 -9.17
N SER A 110 1.75 -1.71 -9.96
CA SER A 110 1.52 -1.12 -11.28
C SER A 110 1.24 -2.16 -12.37
N LYS A 111 1.48 -3.46 -12.08
CA LYS A 111 1.35 -4.56 -13.05
C LYS A 111 0.33 -5.62 -12.66
N VAL A 112 0.06 -5.78 -11.37
CA VAL A 112 -0.83 -6.83 -10.86
C VAL A 112 -1.85 -6.28 -9.87
N LEU A 113 -3.05 -6.85 -9.92
CA LEU A 113 -4.03 -6.72 -8.86
C LEU A 113 -3.71 -7.75 -7.78
N VAL A 114 -3.55 -7.28 -6.55
CA VAL A 114 -3.21 -8.11 -5.39
C VAL A 114 -4.32 -8.01 -4.38
N THR A 115 -4.95 -9.14 -4.08
CA THR A 115 -6.01 -9.23 -3.07
C THR A 115 -5.55 -10.13 -1.93
N ARG A 116 -5.65 -9.67 -0.70
CA ARG A 116 -5.33 -10.48 0.48
C ARG A 116 -6.35 -11.60 0.63
N LYS A 117 -5.90 -12.85 0.75
CA LYS A 117 -6.79 -13.98 1.01
C LYS A 117 -7.37 -13.95 2.43
N PRO A 118 -8.52 -14.58 2.67
CA PRO A 118 -9.02 -14.83 4.03
C PRO A 118 -7.97 -15.48 4.93
N ILE A 119 -8.01 -15.17 6.23
CA ILE A 119 -7.07 -15.68 7.24
C ILE A 119 -6.98 -17.22 7.28
N ALA A 120 -8.07 -17.90 6.93
CA ALA A 120 -8.13 -19.35 6.84
C ALA A 120 -7.14 -19.92 5.80
N ASP A 121 -6.81 -19.16 4.76
CA ASP A 121 -5.93 -19.57 3.66
C ASP A 121 -4.48 -19.16 3.88
N TRP A 122 -4.17 -18.45 4.97
CA TRP A 122 -2.79 -18.06 5.27
C TRP A 122 -1.94 -19.29 5.66
N VAL A 123 -0.66 -19.22 5.31
CA VAL A 123 0.32 -20.26 5.63
C VAL A 123 0.83 -20.04 7.04
N LEU A 124 0.71 -21.06 7.89
CA LEU A 124 1.21 -21.03 9.25
C LEU A 124 2.60 -21.66 9.27
N HIS A 125 3.58 -20.89 9.74
CA HIS A 125 4.92 -21.37 10.08
C HIS A 125 5.05 -21.47 11.60
N PRO A 126 6.06 -22.18 12.13
CA PRO A 126 6.24 -22.33 13.57
C PRO A 126 6.41 -21.01 14.35
N ASP A 127 7.00 -19.98 13.71
CA ASP A 127 7.36 -18.70 14.34
C ASP A 127 6.58 -17.49 13.77
N HIS A 128 5.76 -17.68 12.73
CA HIS A 128 5.01 -16.60 12.09
C HIS A 128 3.86 -17.11 11.23
N ALA A 129 2.93 -16.22 10.91
CA ALA A 129 1.92 -16.46 9.88
C ALA A 129 2.27 -15.64 8.64
N GLU A 130 2.26 -16.27 7.47
CA GLU A 130 2.51 -15.61 6.20
C GLU A 130 1.20 -15.29 5.49
N VAL A 131 1.00 -14.01 5.19
CA VAL A 131 -0.19 -13.54 4.48
C VAL A 131 -0.16 -14.08 3.05
N THR A 132 -1.23 -14.77 2.66
CA THR A 132 -1.39 -15.26 1.29
C THR A 132 -2.23 -14.30 0.46
N TYR A 133 -1.89 -14.15 -0.82
CA TYR A 133 -2.54 -13.23 -1.74
C TYR A 133 -3.06 -13.97 -2.99
N ASP A 134 -4.17 -13.50 -3.54
CA ASP A 134 -4.55 -13.73 -4.93
C ASP A 134 -3.90 -12.65 -5.79
N VAL A 135 -3.12 -13.09 -6.78
CA VAL A 135 -2.44 -12.20 -7.73
C VAL A 135 -3.06 -12.43 -9.10
N ALA A 136 -3.66 -11.38 -9.64
CA ALA A 136 -4.26 -11.38 -10.97
C ALA A 136 -3.62 -10.30 -11.84
N ALA A 137 -3.71 -10.47 -13.17
CA ALA A 137 -3.40 -9.40 -14.09
C ALA A 137 -4.33 -8.20 -13.82
N LEU A 138 -3.82 -6.98 -13.99
CA LEU A 138 -4.66 -5.79 -13.90
C LEU A 138 -5.79 -5.85 -14.93
N PRO A 139 -6.98 -5.31 -14.62
CA PRO A 139 -8.01 -5.11 -15.62
C PRO A 139 -7.46 -4.30 -16.80
N GLN A 140 -7.80 -4.67 -18.04
CA GLN A 140 -7.26 -3.99 -19.23
C GLN A 140 -7.46 -2.47 -19.21
N ALA A 141 -8.59 -1.99 -18.67
CA ALA A 141 -8.86 -0.56 -18.55
C ALA A 141 -7.83 0.15 -17.64
N GLU A 142 -7.40 -0.50 -16.56
CA GLU A 142 -6.37 0.03 -15.67
C GLU A 142 -4.99 -0.02 -16.33
N THR A 143 -4.68 -1.09 -17.08
CA THR A 143 -3.44 -1.19 -17.85
C THR A 143 -3.34 -0.10 -18.92
N ARG A 144 -4.44 0.17 -19.66
CA ARG A 144 -4.52 1.29 -20.62
C ARG A 144 -4.25 2.63 -19.93
N ALA A 145 -4.92 2.89 -18.80
CA ALA A 145 -4.74 4.13 -18.06
C ALA A 145 -3.30 4.28 -17.52
N ALA A 146 -2.67 3.20 -17.05
CA ALA A 146 -1.28 3.20 -16.63
C ALA A 146 -0.34 3.52 -17.79
N LYS A 147 -0.56 2.92 -18.95
CA LYS A 147 0.25 3.17 -20.16
C LYS A 147 0.13 4.61 -20.65
N VAL A 148 -1.09 5.16 -20.68
CA VAL A 148 -1.32 6.57 -21.03
C VAL A 148 -0.55 7.51 -20.10
N ARG A 149 -0.57 7.26 -18.78
CA ARG A 149 0.21 8.05 -17.83
C ARG A 149 1.71 7.94 -18.06
N ALA A 150 2.22 6.74 -18.36
CA ALA A 150 3.64 6.55 -18.66
C ALA A 150 4.08 7.35 -19.91
N ILE A 151 3.27 7.35 -20.97
CA ILE A 151 3.51 8.15 -22.18
C ILE A 151 3.49 9.65 -21.88
N ASP A 152 2.54 10.13 -21.06
CA ASP A 152 2.48 11.54 -20.66
C ASP A 152 3.73 11.93 -19.83
N VAL A 153 4.19 11.07 -18.92
CA VAL A 153 5.42 11.31 -18.15
C VAL A 153 6.65 11.41 -19.07
N GLU A 154 6.77 10.53 -20.05
CA GLU A 154 7.90 10.57 -20.99
C GLU A 154 7.86 11.79 -21.90
N ARG A 155 6.66 12.17 -22.41
CA ARG A 155 6.46 13.43 -23.14
C ARG A 155 6.96 14.59 -22.31
N ASP A 156 6.52 14.69 -21.05
CA ASP A 156 6.82 15.82 -20.19
C ASP A 156 8.31 15.87 -19.84
N ARG A 157 8.94 14.71 -19.64
CA ARG A 157 10.41 14.60 -19.47
C ARG A 157 11.15 15.17 -20.69
N ARG A 158 10.71 14.85 -21.91
CA ARG A 158 11.32 15.36 -23.15
C ARG A 158 11.05 16.84 -23.37
N LEU A 159 9.83 17.31 -23.10
CA LEU A 159 9.50 18.73 -23.13
C LEU A 159 10.38 19.55 -22.18
N ALA A 160 10.72 18.98 -21.01
CA ALA A 160 11.62 19.60 -20.04
C ALA A 160 13.08 19.68 -20.50
N LEU A 161 13.53 18.85 -21.44
CA LEU A 161 14.87 18.96 -22.03
C LEU A 161 15.01 20.23 -22.88
N GLY A 162 13.92 20.67 -23.53
CA GLY A 162 13.92 21.79 -24.46
C GLY A 162 14.40 21.43 -25.87
N ALA A 163 14.04 22.26 -26.84
CA ALA A 163 14.33 22.05 -28.26
C ALA A 163 15.76 22.46 -28.61
N LEU A 164 16.47 21.64 -29.38
CA LEU A 164 17.82 21.93 -29.84
C LEU A 164 17.80 22.87 -31.06
N HIS A 165 18.56 23.95 -31.00
CA HIS A 165 18.78 24.85 -32.14
C HIS A 165 20.14 25.55 -32.00
N GLY A 166 20.96 25.54 -33.06
CA GLY A 166 22.29 26.16 -33.02
C GLY A 166 23.20 25.62 -31.90
N GLY A 167 23.08 24.32 -31.57
CA GLY A 167 23.83 23.68 -30.49
C GLY A 167 23.41 24.09 -29.07
N LYS A 168 22.26 24.74 -28.90
CA LYS A 168 21.71 25.20 -27.61
C LYS A 168 20.29 24.70 -27.42
N ARG A 169 19.86 24.53 -26.17
CA ARG A 169 18.49 24.11 -25.85
C ARG A 169 17.63 25.27 -25.39
N PHE A 170 16.40 25.31 -25.90
CA PHE A 170 15.43 26.37 -25.60
C PHE A 170 14.18 25.78 -24.96
N SER A 171 13.63 26.50 -23.99
CA SER A 171 12.41 26.08 -23.30
C SER A 171 11.25 25.91 -24.27
N MET A 172 10.51 24.81 -24.11
CA MET A 172 9.25 24.56 -24.82
C MET A 172 8.00 24.91 -23.98
N SER A 173 8.18 25.58 -22.85
CA SER A 173 7.05 26.02 -22.01
C SER A 173 6.12 26.98 -22.74
N ASP A 174 4.87 27.07 -22.28
CA ASP A 174 3.84 27.93 -22.87
C ASP A 174 4.28 29.40 -22.95
N ALA A 175 4.93 29.91 -21.90
CA ALA A 175 5.48 31.26 -21.88
C ALA A 175 6.58 31.44 -22.94
N SER A 176 7.54 30.52 -22.99
CA SER A 176 8.63 30.56 -23.98
C SER A 176 8.11 30.52 -25.42
N ARG A 177 7.14 29.64 -25.70
CA ARG A 177 6.51 29.54 -27.03
C ARG A 177 5.72 30.80 -27.38
N THR A 178 5.08 31.43 -26.40
CA THR A 178 4.36 32.71 -26.60
C THR A 178 5.33 33.83 -26.95
N ASP A 179 6.43 33.96 -26.19
CA ASP A 179 7.44 34.98 -26.41
C ASP A 179 8.16 34.80 -27.75
N LEU A 180 8.53 33.56 -28.08
CA LEU A 180 9.12 33.21 -29.38
C LEU A 180 8.15 33.47 -30.54
N GLY A 181 6.85 33.22 -30.35
CA GLY A 181 5.82 33.57 -31.34
C GLY A 181 5.71 35.08 -31.56
N GLY A 182 5.81 35.88 -30.49
CA GLY A 182 5.87 37.34 -30.56
C GLY A 182 7.12 37.85 -31.30
N MET A 183 8.28 37.25 -31.02
CA MET A 183 9.53 37.52 -31.73
C MET A 183 9.41 37.16 -33.21
N ALA A 184 8.91 35.97 -33.54
CA ALA A 184 8.72 35.52 -34.93
C ALA A 184 7.73 36.42 -35.70
N THR A 185 6.68 36.90 -35.04
CA THR A 185 5.73 37.85 -35.62
C THR A 185 6.41 39.18 -35.93
N THR A 186 7.22 39.70 -34.99
CA THR A 186 8.00 40.93 -35.21
C THR A 186 8.99 40.74 -36.35
N ALA A 187 9.69 39.60 -36.40
CA ALA A 187 10.61 39.28 -37.47
C ALA A 187 9.89 39.21 -38.83
N GLY A 188 8.72 38.58 -38.89
CA GLY A 188 7.87 38.53 -40.08
C GLY A 188 7.46 39.92 -40.56
N LEU A 189 7.08 40.83 -39.66
CA LEU A 189 6.75 42.21 -40.01
C LEU A 189 7.96 43.00 -40.53
N VAL A 190 9.16 42.76 -40.00
CA VAL A 190 10.39 43.37 -40.54
C VAL A 190 10.69 42.82 -41.93
N LEU A 191 10.59 41.50 -42.12
CA LEU A 191 10.81 40.84 -43.41
C LEU A 191 9.80 41.29 -44.47
N SER A 192 8.56 41.60 -44.07
CA SER A 192 7.53 42.13 -44.98
C SER A 192 7.63 43.64 -45.22
N GLY A 193 8.54 44.35 -44.55
CA GLY A 193 8.66 45.80 -44.60
C GLY A 193 7.59 46.59 -43.83
N ALA A 194 6.76 45.91 -43.03
CA ALA A 194 5.76 46.55 -42.17
C ALA A 194 6.36 47.16 -40.90
N LEU A 195 7.49 46.63 -40.44
CA LEU A 195 8.36 47.26 -39.44
C LEU A 195 9.70 47.63 -40.07
N PRO A 196 10.24 48.82 -39.79
CA PRO A 196 11.40 49.35 -40.53
C PRO A 196 12.74 48.73 -40.09
N VAL A 197 12.83 48.17 -38.88
CA VAL A 197 14.10 47.71 -38.30
C VAL A 197 13.89 46.51 -37.37
N TRP A 198 14.85 45.60 -37.38
CA TRP A 198 14.95 44.52 -36.39
C TRP A 198 15.40 45.11 -35.05
N PRO A 199 14.63 44.95 -33.95
CA PRO A 199 14.98 45.55 -32.67
C PRO A 199 16.37 45.12 -32.14
N ASP A 200 17.18 46.08 -31.69
CA ASP A 200 18.52 45.82 -31.14
C ASP A 200 18.51 44.83 -29.97
N ALA A 201 17.43 44.81 -29.17
CA ALA A 201 17.27 43.85 -28.09
C ALA A 201 17.24 42.39 -28.60
N TYR A 202 16.66 42.14 -29.77
CA TYR A 202 16.68 40.82 -30.39
C TYR A 202 17.99 40.53 -31.12
N VAL A 203 18.68 41.53 -31.67
CA VAL A 203 20.04 41.36 -32.23
C VAL A 203 21.00 40.76 -31.20
N GLN A 204 20.87 41.15 -29.93
CA GLN A 204 21.66 40.57 -28.81
C GLN A 204 21.41 39.07 -28.59
N GLY A 205 20.34 38.52 -29.15
CA GLY A 205 20.04 37.10 -29.13
C GLY A 205 19.03 36.66 -28.08
N TRP A 206 18.65 35.38 -28.17
CA TRP A 206 17.74 34.72 -27.25
C TRP A 206 18.50 33.94 -26.18
N ILE A 207 17.91 33.83 -24.99
CA ILE A 207 18.52 33.15 -23.84
C ILE A 207 18.14 31.67 -23.88
N ALA A 208 19.14 30.80 -23.93
CA ALA A 208 18.99 29.35 -23.86
C ALA A 208 18.82 28.87 -22.40
N LEU A 209 18.47 27.59 -22.21
CA LEU A 209 18.25 27.00 -20.89
C LEU A 209 19.52 27.00 -19.99
N ASP A 210 20.70 27.01 -20.60
CA ASP A 210 22.00 27.12 -19.91
C ASP A 210 22.38 28.58 -19.59
N ASN A 211 21.45 29.53 -19.77
CA ASN A 211 21.63 30.98 -19.67
C ASN A 211 22.64 31.58 -20.66
N SER A 212 23.13 30.81 -21.63
CA SER A 212 23.91 31.37 -22.74
C SER A 212 23.00 32.05 -23.76
N ARG A 213 23.57 32.92 -24.59
CA ARG A 213 22.82 33.60 -25.67
C ARG A 213 23.11 32.96 -27.02
N LEU A 214 22.06 32.80 -27.83
CA LEU A 214 22.17 32.57 -29.28
C LEU A 214 21.98 33.91 -30.00
N PRO A 215 23.01 34.47 -30.64
CA PRO A 215 22.88 35.71 -31.42
C PRO A 215 21.83 35.58 -32.52
N LEU A 216 21.00 36.61 -32.71
CA LEU A 216 19.98 36.68 -33.77
C LEU A 216 20.17 37.96 -34.60
N PRO A 217 21.27 38.09 -35.36
CA PRO A 217 21.62 39.33 -36.07
C PRO A 217 20.58 39.76 -37.11
N ALA A 218 19.81 38.83 -37.67
CA ALA A 218 18.77 39.10 -38.64
C ALA A 218 17.39 38.60 -38.18
N PRO A 219 16.29 39.19 -38.70
CA PRO A 219 14.94 38.69 -38.46
C PRO A 219 14.77 37.20 -38.80
N ALA A 220 15.42 36.74 -39.87
CA ALA A 220 15.37 35.36 -40.31
C ALA A 220 15.87 34.38 -39.24
N ASP A 221 16.85 34.77 -38.43
CA ASP A 221 17.37 33.95 -37.33
C ASP A 221 16.32 33.78 -36.23
N GLY A 222 15.56 34.84 -35.93
CA GLY A 222 14.44 34.78 -34.98
C GLY A 222 13.32 33.85 -35.48
N VAL A 223 12.98 33.92 -36.77
CA VAL A 223 12.00 32.99 -37.36
C VAL A 223 12.51 31.55 -37.29
N ALA A 224 13.78 31.31 -37.62
CA ALA A 224 14.37 29.97 -37.58
C ALA A 224 14.35 29.36 -36.18
N LEU A 225 14.72 30.12 -35.15
CA LEU A 225 14.66 29.67 -33.76
C LEU A 225 13.23 29.37 -33.31
N ALA A 226 12.28 30.28 -33.59
CA ALA A 226 10.88 30.07 -33.20
C ALA A 226 10.28 28.85 -33.90
N ALA A 227 10.59 28.66 -35.19
CA ALA A 227 10.14 27.50 -35.95
C ALA A 227 10.71 26.19 -35.39
N SER A 228 12.00 26.12 -35.06
CA SER A 228 12.59 24.89 -34.51
C SER A 228 11.96 24.50 -33.17
N VAL A 229 11.70 25.47 -32.28
CA VAL A 229 11.03 25.21 -31.00
C VAL A 229 9.58 24.76 -31.22
N ALA A 230 8.85 25.39 -32.14
CA ALA A 230 7.47 25.04 -32.46
C ALA A 230 7.35 23.64 -33.06
N LEU A 231 8.24 23.29 -34.00
CA LEU A 231 8.27 21.98 -34.64
C LEU A 231 8.57 20.87 -33.61
N ALA A 232 9.66 21.01 -32.84
CA ALA A 232 10.02 20.04 -31.81
C ALA A 232 8.89 19.82 -30.79
N TYR A 233 8.26 20.91 -30.32
CA TYR A 233 7.10 20.81 -29.43
C TYR A 233 5.95 20.02 -30.10
N SER A 234 5.61 20.37 -31.34
CA SER A 234 4.49 19.74 -32.06
C SER A 234 4.73 18.26 -32.31
N GLU A 235 5.94 17.87 -32.71
CA GLU A 235 6.32 16.48 -32.98
C GLU A 235 6.22 15.64 -31.70
N LEU A 236 6.74 16.13 -30.57
CA LEU A 236 6.64 15.42 -29.28
C LEU A 236 5.19 15.25 -28.82
N VAL A 237 4.35 16.28 -28.97
CA VAL A 237 2.94 16.21 -28.55
C VAL A 237 2.14 15.27 -29.45
N GLN A 238 2.34 15.33 -30.77
CA GLN A 238 1.63 14.45 -31.70
C GLN A 238 2.11 13.00 -31.55
N HIS A 239 3.41 12.76 -31.41
CA HIS A 239 3.92 11.40 -31.16
C HIS A 239 3.36 10.80 -29.86
N ALA A 240 3.32 11.58 -28.78
CA ALA A 240 2.67 11.17 -27.54
C ALA A 240 1.18 10.86 -27.73
N ARG A 241 0.49 11.60 -28.61
CA ARG A 241 -0.91 11.34 -28.94
C ARG A 241 -1.07 10.01 -29.67
N ASP A 242 -0.23 9.76 -30.67
CA ASP A 242 -0.26 8.52 -31.45
C ASP A 242 0.01 7.28 -30.58
N LEU A 243 1.01 7.35 -29.68
CA LEU A 243 1.28 6.29 -28.71
C LEU A 243 0.09 6.05 -27.76
N LYS A 244 -0.60 7.11 -27.32
CA LYS A 244 -1.78 6.99 -26.46
C LYS A 244 -2.95 6.35 -27.20
N ASP A 245 -3.17 6.75 -28.45
CA ASP A 245 -4.23 6.16 -29.27
C ASP A 245 -3.92 4.68 -29.56
N ALA A 246 -2.66 4.32 -29.81
CA ALA A 246 -2.23 2.93 -29.93
C ALA A 246 -2.46 2.14 -28.62
N ALA A 247 -2.08 2.69 -27.46
CA ALA A 247 -2.30 2.06 -26.15
C ALA A 247 -3.79 1.86 -25.85
N LEU A 248 -4.65 2.81 -26.23
CA LEU A 248 -6.09 2.71 -26.01
C LEU A 248 -6.75 1.70 -26.94
N ALA A 249 -6.27 1.57 -28.18
CA ALA A 249 -6.81 0.67 -29.20
C ALA A 249 -6.27 -0.78 -29.10
N ALA A 250 -5.14 -1.00 -28.41
CA ALA A 250 -4.52 -2.32 -28.31
C ALA A 250 -5.39 -3.34 -27.56
N ASP A 251 -5.39 -4.58 -28.06
CA ASP A 251 -5.98 -5.75 -27.39
C ASP A 251 -5.22 -6.07 -26.08
N ASP A 252 -3.89 -5.96 -26.13
CA ASP A 252 -3.00 -6.01 -24.98
C ASP A 252 -2.18 -4.71 -24.87
N PRO A 253 -2.63 -3.73 -24.05
CA PRO A 253 -1.94 -2.47 -23.87
C PRO A 253 -0.57 -2.60 -23.18
N SER A 254 -0.26 -3.76 -22.56
CA SER A 254 1.04 -3.97 -21.91
C SER A 254 2.19 -4.10 -22.92
N LEU A 255 1.88 -4.47 -24.16
CA LEU A 255 2.85 -4.64 -25.25
C LEU A 255 3.21 -3.35 -25.98
N VAL A 256 2.48 -2.26 -25.72
CA VAL A 256 2.81 -0.94 -26.29
C VAL A 256 4.03 -0.41 -25.55
N ASP A 257 5.12 -0.20 -26.28
CA ASP A 257 6.34 0.41 -25.77
C ASP A 257 6.20 1.94 -25.76
N GLU A 258 6.04 2.51 -24.57
CA GLU A 258 5.94 3.96 -24.36
C GLU A 258 7.23 4.71 -24.70
N MET A 259 8.36 4.02 -24.87
CA MET A 259 9.66 4.60 -25.19
C MET A 259 9.97 4.54 -26.69
N SER A 260 9.09 3.95 -27.49
CA SER A 260 9.35 3.69 -28.90
C SER A 260 9.16 4.92 -29.78
N GLY A 261 10.09 5.10 -30.73
CA GLY A 261 9.91 5.98 -31.89
C GLY A 261 9.83 7.48 -31.59
N TRP A 262 10.17 7.91 -30.37
CA TRP A 262 10.22 9.34 -30.07
C TRP A 262 11.20 10.06 -30.99
N PRO A 263 10.89 11.28 -31.45
CA PRO A 263 11.85 12.12 -32.13
C PRO A 263 13.15 12.22 -31.33
N ASP A 264 14.27 11.96 -32.00
CA ASP A 264 15.61 12.17 -31.45
C ASP A 264 15.84 13.68 -31.22
N ASP A 265 16.77 14.01 -30.32
CA ASP A 265 17.15 15.39 -30.04
C ASP A 265 17.89 16.10 -31.19
N ASP A 266 18.21 15.37 -32.26
CA ASP A 266 18.85 15.92 -33.47
C ASP A 266 17.82 16.11 -34.58
N PRO A 267 17.34 17.35 -34.83
CA PRO A 267 16.69 17.65 -36.10
C PRO A 267 17.72 17.52 -37.25
N PRO A 268 17.28 17.21 -38.48
CA PRO A 268 18.14 17.16 -39.66
C PRO A 268 18.82 18.51 -39.98
#